data_AF-A0A2V8Q754-F1
#
_entry.id   AF-A0A2V8Q754-F1
#
_cell.length_a   1.000
_cell.length_b   1.000
_cell.length_c   1.000
_cell.angle_alpha   90.00
_cell.angle_beta   90.00
_cell.angle_gamma   90.00
#
_symmetry.space_group_name_H-M   'P 1'
#
loop_
_entity.id
_entity.type
_entity.pdbx_description
1 polymer ?
#
loop_
_entity_poly.entity_id
_entity_poly.type
_entity_poly.pdbx_seq_one_letter_code
_entity_poly.pdbx_strand_id
1 'polypeptide(L)'
;MVYGCPGISGNIGKAFFFDFNTNSLIDLFTPGISSGANFGTTVAITNDDIVVGAPNSSFGSLPQAGRAVVFTDLHDGTAPFITTLNSVSPGSNLQFGSSVAIDGDTLVVAVIRPLQSMGYLEVFARHPTHGWEWEQNITNSEVSHTFAQSVALSKNFMVVGSPGDDERGVDAGAAYVFERGANGLWTQKQKIMASDARTLDRFSTYAVKTTRS
;
A
#
# COMPACT_ATOMS: atom_id res chain seq x y z
N MET A 1 -15.75 -8.32 3.00
CA MET A 1 -14.44 -8.96 2.66
C MET A 1 -14.01 -8.50 1.29
N VAL A 2 -12.71 -8.36 1.01
CA VAL A 2 -12.21 -7.86 -0.28
C VAL A 2 -11.27 -8.87 -0.92
N TYR A 3 -11.38 -9.01 -2.24
CA TYR A 3 -10.52 -9.88 -3.05
C TYR A 3 -9.90 -9.10 -4.19
N GLY A 4 -8.60 -9.25 -4.38
CA GLY A 4 -7.87 -8.73 -5.53
C GLY A 4 -7.54 -9.85 -6.52
N CYS A 5 -7.64 -9.55 -7.82
CA CYS A 5 -7.45 -10.49 -8.90
C CYS A 5 -6.65 -9.85 -10.05
N PRO A 6 -5.32 -9.69 -9.89
CA PRO A 6 -4.50 -8.89 -10.81
C PRO A 6 -4.29 -9.49 -12.20
N GLY A 7 -4.42 -10.81 -12.36
CA GLY A 7 -4.12 -11.51 -13.63
C GLY A 7 -5.25 -11.57 -14.66
N ILE A 8 -6.46 -11.10 -14.33
CA ILE A 8 -7.63 -11.22 -15.22
C ILE A 8 -7.65 -10.11 -16.29
N SER A 9 -8.31 -10.41 -17.43
CA SER A 9 -8.54 -9.49 -18.55
C SER A 9 -7.25 -8.96 -19.19
N GLY A 10 -6.27 -9.84 -19.43
CA GLY A 10 -4.97 -9.42 -19.97
C GLY A 10 -4.14 -8.65 -18.95
N ASN A 11 -4.18 -9.05 -17.68
CA ASN A 11 -3.48 -8.37 -16.57
C ASN A 11 -3.94 -6.92 -16.31
N ILE A 12 -5.14 -6.51 -16.75
CA ILE A 12 -5.76 -5.28 -16.23
C ILE A 12 -5.93 -5.42 -14.71
N GLY A 13 -6.45 -6.58 -14.29
CA GLY A 13 -6.77 -6.87 -12.91
C GLY A 13 -8.17 -6.43 -12.49
N LYS A 14 -8.70 -7.03 -11.42
CA LYS A 14 -10.01 -6.72 -10.82
C LYS A 14 -9.92 -6.75 -9.30
N ALA A 15 -10.88 -6.11 -8.64
CA ALA A 15 -11.12 -6.33 -7.22
C ALA A 15 -12.62 -6.48 -6.96
N PHE A 16 -12.97 -7.23 -5.92
CA PHE A 16 -14.35 -7.49 -5.54
C PHE A 16 -14.54 -7.26 -4.05
N PHE A 17 -15.68 -6.71 -3.68
CA PHE A 17 -16.14 -6.60 -2.31
C PHE A 17 -17.32 -7.54 -2.09
N PHE A 18 -17.21 -8.40 -1.09
CA PHE A 18 -18.29 -9.26 -0.64
C PHE A 18 -18.89 -8.69 0.66
N ASP A 19 -20.15 -8.30 0.59
CA ASP A 19 -20.94 -7.85 1.73
C ASP A 19 -21.70 -9.03 2.34
N PHE A 20 -21.39 -9.35 3.60
CA PHE A 20 -22.03 -10.44 4.33
C PHE A 20 -23.44 -10.09 4.82
N ASN A 21 -23.77 -8.80 4.97
CA ASN A 21 -25.10 -8.38 5.43
C ASN A 21 -26.14 -8.61 4.34
N THR A 22 -25.79 -8.26 3.11
CA THR A 22 -26.67 -8.41 1.93
C THR A 22 -26.38 -9.67 1.12
N ASN A 23 -25.37 -10.46 1.49
CA ASN A 23 -24.88 -11.63 0.76
C ASN A 23 -24.61 -11.33 -0.73
N SER A 24 -24.07 -10.14 -1.01
CA SER A 24 -23.88 -9.61 -2.36
C SER A 24 -22.40 -9.44 -2.69
N LEU A 25 -22.05 -9.69 -3.96
CA LEU A 25 -20.71 -9.47 -4.50
C LEU A 25 -20.72 -8.24 -5.42
N ILE A 26 -19.92 -7.24 -5.07
CA ILE A 26 -19.78 -5.97 -5.79
C ILE A 26 -18.46 -5.99 -6.55
N ASP A 27 -18.50 -5.74 -7.86
CA ASP A 27 -17.30 -5.54 -8.70
C ASP A 27 -16.78 -4.12 -8.48
N LEU A 28 -15.55 -4.00 -7.97
CA LEU A 28 -14.89 -2.72 -7.74
C LEU A 28 -14.27 -2.24 -9.06
N PHE A 29 -15.13 -1.80 -9.96
CA PHE A 29 -14.73 -1.34 -11.29
C PHE A 29 -14.06 0.03 -11.25
N THR A 30 -12.90 0.15 -11.89
CA THR A 30 -12.19 1.42 -12.05
C THR A 30 -12.03 1.76 -13.54
N PRO A 31 -12.72 2.79 -14.04
CA PRO A 31 -12.50 3.27 -15.39
C PRO A 31 -11.02 3.68 -15.62
N GLY A 32 -10.48 3.42 -16.80
CA GLY A 32 -9.17 3.95 -17.20
C GLY A 32 -7.96 3.24 -16.60
N ILE A 33 -8.09 1.99 -16.17
CA ILE A 33 -6.95 1.10 -15.93
C ILE A 33 -6.65 0.31 -17.21
N SER A 34 -5.39 0.38 -17.65
CA SER A 34 -4.92 -0.27 -18.88
C SER A 34 -4.61 -1.75 -18.67
N SER A 35 -4.51 -2.48 -19.78
CA SER A 35 -3.91 -3.83 -19.80
C SER A 35 -2.53 -3.83 -19.14
N GLY A 36 -2.20 -4.88 -18.39
CA GLY A 36 -0.93 -5.02 -17.67
C GLY A 36 -0.82 -4.23 -16.35
N ALA A 37 -1.84 -3.49 -15.91
CA ALA A 37 -1.76 -2.65 -14.72
C ALA A 37 -1.76 -3.42 -13.38
N ASN A 38 -2.17 -4.69 -13.39
CA ASN A 38 -2.27 -5.57 -12.22
C ASN A 38 -3.12 -4.97 -11.09
N PHE A 39 -4.27 -4.37 -11.42
CA PHE A 39 -5.20 -3.87 -10.41
C PHE A 39 -5.72 -4.99 -9.50
N GLY A 40 -5.78 -4.72 -8.20
CA GLY A 40 -6.08 -5.76 -7.21
C GLY A 40 -4.84 -6.53 -6.75
N THR A 41 -3.61 -6.07 -7.05
CA THR A 41 -2.40 -6.69 -6.50
C THR A 41 -2.36 -6.59 -4.97
N THR A 42 -2.80 -5.45 -4.44
CA THR A 42 -2.87 -5.18 -3.01
C THR A 42 -4.23 -4.58 -2.69
N VAL A 43 -4.77 -4.96 -1.54
CA VAL A 43 -6.05 -4.46 -1.03
C VAL A 43 -5.93 -4.14 0.46
N ALA A 44 -6.51 -3.04 0.89
CA ALA A 44 -6.69 -2.70 2.30
C ALA A 44 -8.11 -2.18 2.52
N ILE A 45 -8.68 -2.40 3.69
CA ILE A 45 -10.09 -2.12 3.96
C ILE A 45 -10.29 -1.62 5.40
N THR A 46 -11.08 -0.56 5.54
CA THR A 46 -11.71 -0.10 6.80
C THR A 46 -13.20 -0.46 6.79
N ASN A 47 -13.98 0.04 7.75
CA ASN A 47 -15.43 -0.16 7.69
C ASN A 47 -16.08 0.57 6.50
N ASP A 48 -15.47 1.66 6.02
CA ASP A 48 -16.10 2.57 5.05
C ASP A 48 -15.33 2.68 3.74
N ASP A 49 -14.07 2.27 3.71
CA ASP A 49 -13.20 2.44 2.54
C ASP A 49 -12.47 1.17 2.16
N ILE A 50 -12.30 0.99 0.85
CA ILE A 50 -11.41 -0.01 0.27
C ILE A 50 -10.36 0.70 -0.55
N VAL A 51 -9.09 0.34 -0.35
CA VAL A 51 -7.97 0.79 -1.16
C VAL A 51 -7.47 -0.38 -1.99
N VAL A 52 -7.29 -0.16 -3.28
CA VAL A 52 -6.80 -1.18 -4.22
C VAL A 52 -5.64 -0.64 -5.03
N GLY A 53 -4.53 -1.37 -5.07
CA GLY A 53 -3.35 -1.01 -5.85
C GLY A 53 -3.35 -1.58 -7.26
N ALA A 54 -2.80 -0.81 -8.20
CA ALA A 54 -2.44 -1.19 -9.57
C ALA A 54 -0.99 -0.74 -9.86
N PRO A 55 0.02 -1.45 -9.33
CA PRO A 55 1.41 -1.01 -9.35
C PRO A 55 2.00 -0.86 -10.76
N ASN A 56 1.41 -1.49 -11.77
CA ASN A 56 1.90 -1.41 -13.15
C ASN A 56 1.07 -0.45 -14.02
N SER A 57 0.12 0.28 -13.44
CA SER A 57 -0.67 1.28 -14.17
C SER A 57 0.23 2.38 -14.73
N SER A 58 -0.12 2.91 -15.90
CA SER A 58 0.51 4.10 -16.47
C SER A 58 -0.11 5.38 -15.92
N PHE A 59 0.68 6.46 -15.91
CA PHE A 59 0.23 7.82 -15.64
C PHE A 59 0.63 8.75 -16.80
N GLY A 60 -0.34 9.17 -17.62
CA GLY A 60 -0.05 9.89 -18.85
C GLY A 60 0.87 9.06 -19.77
N SER A 61 2.03 9.63 -20.13
CA SER A 61 3.07 8.95 -20.92
C SER A 61 4.09 8.16 -20.08
N LEU A 62 3.95 8.12 -18.75
CA LEU A 62 4.86 7.41 -17.84
C LEU A 62 4.38 5.96 -17.67
N PRO A 63 5.06 4.97 -18.29
CA PRO A 63 4.69 3.57 -18.11
C PRO A 63 5.01 3.10 -16.69
N GLN A 64 4.14 2.24 -16.14
CA GLN A 64 4.32 1.64 -14.82
C GLN A 64 4.68 2.69 -13.75
N ALA A 65 3.96 3.81 -13.73
CA ALA A 65 4.06 4.83 -12.67
C ALA A 65 3.24 4.46 -11.43
N GLY A 66 2.39 3.44 -11.57
CA GLY A 66 1.57 2.90 -10.50
C GLY A 66 0.35 3.77 -10.20
N ARG A 67 -0.59 3.19 -9.46
CA ARG A 67 -1.83 3.83 -9.04
C ARG A 67 -2.38 3.12 -7.80
N ALA A 68 -3.04 3.86 -6.93
CA ALA A 68 -3.94 3.31 -5.92
C ALA A 68 -5.33 3.93 -6.09
N VAL A 69 -6.38 3.14 -5.86
CA VAL A 69 -7.76 3.60 -6.00
C VAL A 69 -8.48 3.36 -4.69
N VAL A 70 -9.13 4.40 -4.17
CA VAL A 70 -9.94 4.35 -2.96
C VAL A 70 -11.41 4.35 -3.36
N PHE A 71 -12.13 3.36 -2.87
CA PHE A 71 -13.58 3.25 -2.94
C PHE A 71 -14.14 3.59 -1.58
N THR A 72 -15.11 4.50 -1.52
CA THR A 72 -15.78 4.87 -0.27
C THR A 72 -17.29 4.74 -0.44
N ASP A 73 -18.01 4.60 0.68
CA ASP A 73 -19.47 4.49 0.71
C ASP A 73 -19.99 3.25 -0.06
N LEU A 74 -19.50 2.08 0.32
CA LEU A 74 -19.89 0.79 -0.27
C LEU A 74 -21.18 0.21 0.33
N HIS A 75 -21.93 1.01 1.07
CA HIS A 75 -23.12 0.57 1.78
C HIS A 75 -24.35 0.58 0.84
N ASP A 76 -25.31 -0.31 1.10
CA ASP A 76 -26.66 -0.27 0.53
C ASP A 76 -26.79 -0.42 -1.00
N GLY A 77 -25.77 -0.96 -1.68
CA GLY A 77 -25.83 -1.27 -3.11
C GLY A 77 -25.81 -0.03 -4.03
N THR A 78 -25.46 1.14 -3.50
CA THR A 78 -25.15 2.33 -4.29
C THR A 78 -23.77 2.19 -4.94
N ALA A 79 -23.52 2.99 -5.99
CA ALA A 79 -22.20 3.02 -6.61
C ALA A 79 -21.22 3.73 -5.67
N PRO A 80 -20.02 3.15 -5.41
CA PRO A 80 -19.05 3.78 -4.53
C PRO A 80 -18.49 5.07 -5.12
N PHE A 81 -18.09 5.99 -4.26
CA PHE A 81 -17.24 7.11 -4.68
C PHE A 81 -15.83 6.59 -4.94
N ILE A 82 -15.26 6.98 -6.08
CA ILE A 82 -13.95 6.50 -6.54
C ILE A 82 -12.96 7.66 -6.53
N THR A 83 -11.93 7.55 -5.69
CA THR A 83 -10.78 8.47 -5.70
C THR A 83 -9.56 7.75 -6.27
N THR A 84 -8.95 8.33 -7.31
CA THR A 84 -7.69 7.82 -7.85
C THR A 84 -6.52 8.58 -7.25
N LEU A 85 -5.60 7.85 -6.61
CA LEU A 85 -4.34 8.35 -6.09
C LEU A 85 -3.21 7.97 -7.03
N ASN A 86 -2.37 8.96 -7.32
CA ASN A 86 -1.10 8.80 -8.00
C ASN A 86 0.01 9.29 -7.06
N SER A 87 1.25 8.88 -7.32
CA SER A 87 2.39 9.43 -6.59
C SER A 87 2.43 10.95 -6.73
N VAL A 88 2.82 11.66 -5.66
CA VAL A 88 3.08 13.11 -5.73
C VAL A 88 4.31 13.46 -6.57
N SER A 89 5.15 12.48 -6.89
CA SER A 89 6.29 12.60 -7.80
C SER A 89 6.27 11.44 -8.81
N PRO A 90 5.32 11.47 -9.77
CA PRO A 90 5.15 10.37 -10.70
C PRO A 90 6.37 10.23 -11.64
N GLY A 91 6.72 8.99 -11.95
CA GLY A 91 7.87 8.65 -12.77
C GLY A 91 7.67 7.28 -13.43
N SER A 92 8.38 7.04 -14.53
CA SER A 92 8.33 5.75 -15.20
C SER A 92 8.95 4.65 -14.34
N ASN A 93 8.37 3.45 -14.37
CA ASN A 93 8.82 2.28 -13.60
C ASN A 93 8.83 2.51 -12.07
N LEU A 94 7.92 3.35 -11.58
CA LEU A 94 7.61 3.49 -10.16
C LEU A 94 6.37 2.66 -9.85
N GLN A 95 6.47 1.69 -8.96
CA GLN A 95 5.33 0.83 -8.65
C GLN A 95 4.50 1.40 -7.49
N PHE A 96 3.98 2.62 -7.66
CA PHE A 96 3.04 3.22 -6.70
C PHE A 96 1.79 2.33 -6.54
N GLY A 97 1.41 2.02 -5.31
CA GLY A 97 0.31 1.07 -5.05
C GLY A 97 0.77 -0.38 -5.06
N SER A 98 2.06 -0.65 -4.85
CA SER A 98 2.61 -2.01 -4.69
C SER A 98 2.23 -2.64 -3.34
N SER A 99 2.12 -1.83 -2.30
CA SER A 99 1.54 -2.17 -1.01
C SER A 99 0.71 -1.00 -0.52
N VAL A 100 -0.43 -1.28 0.11
CA VAL A 100 -1.31 -0.25 0.69
C VAL A 100 -1.73 -0.62 2.09
N ALA A 101 -1.88 0.40 2.95
CA ALA A 101 -2.51 0.27 4.27
C ALA A 101 -3.42 1.48 4.52
N ILE A 102 -4.50 1.27 5.24
CA ILE A 102 -5.45 2.32 5.62
C ILE A 102 -5.95 2.06 7.04
N ASP A 103 -6.05 3.12 7.84
CA ASP A 103 -6.73 3.12 9.13
C ASP A 103 -7.34 4.51 9.37
N GLY A 104 -8.67 4.56 9.47
CA GLY A 104 -9.44 5.80 9.59
C GLY A 104 -9.08 6.83 8.50
N ASP A 105 -8.50 7.95 8.94
CA ASP A 105 -8.13 9.09 8.09
C ASP A 105 -6.67 9.06 7.63
N THR A 106 -5.97 7.94 7.78
CA THR A 106 -4.59 7.78 7.29
C THR A 106 -4.51 6.63 6.30
N LEU A 107 -3.92 6.91 5.15
CA LEU A 107 -3.68 5.97 4.07
C LEU A 107 -2.20 6.02 3.70
N VAL A 108 -1.59 4.86 3.51
CA VAL A 108 -0.18 4.74 3.18
C VAL A 108 -0.05 3.91 1.92
N VAL A 109 0.71 4.41 0.97
CA VAL A 109 0.97 3.74 -0.30
C VAL A 109 2.46 3.57 -0.51
N ALA A 110 2.88 2.34 -0.78
CA ALA A 110 4.25 2.05 -1.13
C ALA A 110 4.55 2.39 -2.59
N VAL A 111 5.76 2.91 -2.80
CA VAL A 111 6.38 3.13 -4.10
C VAL A 111 7.66 2.32 -4.15
N ILE A 112 7.64 1.25 -4.95
CA ILE A 112 8.82 0.44 -5.20
C ILE A 112 9.51 0.97 -6.46
N ARG A 113 10.84 1.05 -6.41
CA ARG A 113 11.73 1.39 -7.52
C ARG A 113 12.55 0.16 -7.89
N PRO A 114 12.03 -0.73 -8.75
CA PRO A 114 12.65 -2.04 -9.02
C PRO A 114 14.09 -1.92 -9.51
N LEU A 115 14.36 -0.90 -10.33
CA LEU A 115 15.68 -0.68 -10.92
C LEU A 115 16.74 -0.21 -9.93
N GLN A 116 16.32 0.27 -8.75
CA GLN A 116 17.21 0.80 -7.72
C GLN A 116 17.24 -0.10 -6.48
N SER A 117 16.47 -1.20 -6.47
CA SER A 117 16.26 -2.06 -5.29
C SER A 117 15.85 -1.27 -4.04
N MET A 118 15.14 -0.15 -4.24
CA MET A 118 14.71 0.77 -3.19
C MET A 118 13.19 0.89 -3.20
N GLY A 119 12.64 1.29 -2.06
CA GLY A 119 11.26 1.75 -1.98
C GLY A 119 11.12 2.84 -0.94
N TYR A 120 9.96 3.48 -0.95
CA TYR A 120 9.54 4.46 0.05
C TYR A 120 8.02 4.41 0.18
N LEU A 121 7.48 5.07 1.20
CA LEU A 121 6.04 5.22 1.38
C LEU A 121 5.64 6.67 1.17
N GLU A 122 4.46 6.87 0.59
CA GLU A 122 3.74 8.14 0.59
C GLU A 122 2.54 8.00 1.52
N VAL A 123 2.48 8.89 2.52
CA VAL A 123 1.41 8.97 3.51
C VAL A 123 0.43 10.04 3.07
N PHE A 124 -0.85 9.69 3.09
CA PHE A 124 -1.97 10.55 2.77
C PHE A 124 -2.91 10.66 3.97
N ALA A 125 -3.37 11.88 4.26
CA ALA A 125 -4.38 12.17 5.27
C ALA A 125 -5.71 12.53 4.61
N ARG A 126 -6.83 12.11 5.21
CA ARG A 126 -8.16 12.49 4.72
C ARG A 126 -8.49 13.91 5.17
N HIS A 127 -8.72 14.80 4.22
CA HIS A 127 -9.30 16.11 4.43
C HIS A 127 -10.83 16.08 4.23
N PRO A 128 -11.63 16.71 5.10
CA PRO A 128 -13.11 16.64 5.05
C PRO A 128 -13.75 17.08 3.71
N THR A 129 -13.08 17.97 2.96
CA THR A 129 -13.63 18.57 1.74
C THR A 129 -12.85 18.26 0.46
N HIS A 130 -11.61 17.77 0.58
CA HIS A 130 -10.71 17.58 -0.57
C HIS A 130 -10.30 16.12 -0.77
N GLY A 131 -10.83 15.21 0.06
CA GLY A 131 -10.47 13.80 0.00
C GLY A 131 -9.06 13.57 0.55
N TRP A 132 -8.30 12.69 -0.09
CA TRP A 132 -6.96 12.32 0.38
C TRP A 132 -5.90 13.32 -0.09
N GLU A 133 -5.18 13.91 0.86
CA GLU A 133 -4.08 14.84 0.62
C GLU A 133 -2.77 14.23 1.08
N TRP A 134 -1.68 14.52 0.37
CA TRP A 134 -0.35 14.05 0.76
C TRP A 134 0.12 14.75 2.04
N GLU A 135 0.70 13.97 2.97
CA GLU A 135 1.20 14.45 4.25
C GLU A 135 2.73 14.29 4.37
N GLN A 136 3.27 13.13 3.99
CA GLN A 136 4.68 12.82 4.24
C GLN A 136 5.22 11.72 3.31
N ASN A 137 6.51 11.81 2.97
CA ASN A 137 7.28 10.68 2.43
C ASN A 137 8.08 9.99 3.54
N ILE A 138 8.03 8.66 3.57
CA ILE A 138 8.78 7.84 4.52
C ILE A 138 9.81 7.04 3.76
N THR A 139 11.07 7.34 4.04
CA THR A 139 12.23 6.67 3.46
C THR A 139 13.03 6.00 4.57
N ASN A 140 13.74 4.94 4.24
CA ASN A 140 14.78 4.43 5.11
C ASN A 140 16.06 5.27 4.94
N SER A 141 16.71 5.65 6.03
CA SER A 141 18.02 6.32 6.00
C SER A 141 19.18 5.35 5.83
N GLU A 142 18.93 4.05 6.02
CA GLU A 142 19.93 2.99 5.87
C GLU A 142 19.95 2.47 4.42
N VAL A 143 21.10 1.94 3.99
CA VAL A 143 21.23 1.21 2.72
C VAL A 143 20.51 -0.13 2.87
N SER A 144 19.18 -0.13 2.78
CA SER A 144 18.38 -1.33 2.87
C SER A 144 17.80 -1.63 1.48
N HIS A 145 18.09 -2.83 0.99
CA HIS A 145 17.48 -3.30 -0.23
C HIS A 145 16.02 -3.64 0.09
N THR A 146 15.09 -3.16 -0.73
CA THR A 146 13.66 -3.49 -0.68
C THR A 146 12.85 -2.95 0.50
N PHE A 147 13.21 -1.78 1.05
CA PHE A 147 12.31 -1.05 1.97
C PHE A 147 10.93 -0.82 1.34
N ALA A 148 9.88 -0.79 2.17
CA ALA A 148 8.48 -0.56 1.78
C ALA A 148 7.85 -1.68 0.93
N GLN A 149 8.41 -2.90 0.96
CA GLN A 149 7.77 -4.07 0.33
C GLN A 149 6.43 -4.45 0.97
N SER A 150 6.30 -4.20 2.27
CA SER A 150 5.06 -4.43 3.01
C SER A 150 4.82 -3.33 4.01
N VAL A 151 3.56 -2.94 4.22
CA VAL A 151 3.17 -1.93 5.21
C VAL A 151 1.94 -2.38 5.99
N ALA A 152 1.97 -2.15 7.30
CA ALA A 152 0.81 -2.26 8.19
C ALA A 152 0.64 -0.95 8.95
N LEU A 153 -0.61 -0.57 9.20
CA LEU A 153 -0.98 0.67 9.86
C LEU A 153 -2.01 0.40 10.96
N SER A 154 -1.85 1.05 12.11
CA SER A 154 -2.86 1.12 13.16
C SER A 154 -2.68 2.39 13.97
N LYS A 155 -3.64 3.30 13.88
CA LYS A 155 -3.78 4.59 14.56
C LYS A 155 -2.49 5.40 14.57
N ASN A 156 -1.65 5.14 15.57
CA ASN A 156 -0.41 5.88 15.82
C ASN A 156 0.85 5.11 15.43
N PHE A 157 0.73 3.86 14.99
CA PHE A 157 1.86 3.00 14.64
C PHE A 157 1.76 2.53 13.20
N MET A 158 2.91 2.50 12.54
CA MET A 158 3.09 1.95 11.21
C MET A 158 4.29 1.01 11.25
N VAL A 159 4.16 -0.15 10.62
CA VAL A 159 5.24 -1.13 10.49
C VAL A 159 5.54 -1.32 9.01
N VAL A 160 6.82 -1.21 8.66
CA VAL A 160 7.30 -1.26 7.27
C VAL A 160 8.31 -2.38 7.12
N GLY A 161 8.04 -3.33 6.22
CA GLY A 161 8.94 -4.44 5.92
C GLY A 161 10.04 -4.07 4.92
N SER A 162 11.23 -4.59 5.17
CA SER A 162 12.41 -4.55 4.29
C SER A 162 13.05 -5.95 4.24
N PRO A 163 12.48 -6.91 3.49
CA PRO A 163 12.94 -8.30 3.50
C PRO A 163 14.36 -8.50 2.94
N GLY A 164 14.87 -7.57 2.13
CA GLY A 164 16.25 -7.55 1.64
C GLY A 164 17.23 -6.78 2.53
N ASP A 165 16.90 -6.57 3.81
CA ASP A 165 17.87 -6.01 4.75
C ASP A 165 18.97 -7.03 5.05
N ASP A 166 20.22 -6.60 4.88
CA ASP A 166 21.41 -7.45 4.96
C ASP A 166 22.16 -7.34 6.30
N GLU A 167 21.69 -6.54 7.26
CA GLU A 167 22.46 -6.18 8.47
C GLU A 167 22.86 -7.41 9.31
N ARG A 168 22.00 -8.43 9.36
CA ARG A 168 22.24 -9.69 10.09
C ARG A 168 22.53 -10.89 9.20
N GLY A 169 22.80 -10.66 7.92
CA GLY A 169 23.03 -11.70 6.92
C GLY A 169 22.30 -11.37 5.62
N VAL A 170 22.78 -11.92 4.50
CA VAL A 170 22.22 -11.64 3.17
C VAL A 170 20.71 -11.94 3.14
N ASP A 171 19.89 -10.95 2.83
CA ASP A 171 18.41 -11.00 2.84
C ASP A 171 17.82 -11.54 4.15
N ALA A 172 18.42 -11.21 5.29
CA ALA A 172 17.91 -11.55 6.62
C ALA A 172 16.55 -10.87 6.89
N GLY A 173 16.40 -9.65 6.40
CA GLY A 173 15.18 -8.86 6.49
C GLY A 173 15.02 -8.12 7.82
N ALA A 174 14.32 -6.98 7.75
CA ALA A 174 14.01 -6.14 8.90
C ALA A 174 12.58 -5.58 8.81
N ALA A 175 12.02 -5.20 9.96
CA ALA A 175 10.84 -4.37 10.07
C ALA A 175 11.19 -3.05 10.76
N TYR A 176 10.65 -1.96 10.25
CA TYR A 176 10.82 -0.63 10.81
C TYR A 176 9.50 -0.16 11.39
N VAL A 177 9.50 0.22 12.67
CA VAL A 177 8.33 0.73 13.38
C VAL A 177 8.41 2.25 13.42
N PHE A 178 7.36 2.88 12.93
CA PHE A 178 7.15 4.32 12.96
C PHE A 178 6.01 4.64 13.92
N GLU A 179 6.14 5.76 14.61
CA GLU A 179 5.09 6.32 15.47
C GLU A 179 4.74 7.73 15.02
N ARG A 180 3.44 8.02 15.00
CA ARG A 180 2.92 9.35 14.69
C ARG A 180 3.03 10.25 15.91
N GLY A 181 3.83 11.29 15.81
CA GLY A 181 4.04 12.27 16.87
C GLY A 181 2.86 13.23 17.04
N ALA A 182 2.86 14.00 18.13
CA ALA A 182 1.86 15.04 18.40
C ALA A 182 1.83 16.16 17.34
N ASN A 183 2.90 16.31 16.56
CA ASN A 183 2.99 17.21 15.42
C ASN A 183 2.38 16.64 14.12
N GLY A 184 1.80 15.44 14.16
CA GLY A 184 1.23 14.73 13.02
C GLY A 184 2.25 13.95 12.18
N LEU A 185 3.56 14.14 12.40
CA LEU A 185 4.59 13.51 11.58
C LEU A 185 4.92 12.10 12.08
N TRP A 186 5.16 11.20 11.13
CA TRP A 186 5.65 9.86 11.38
C TRP A 186 7.17 9.86 11.56
N THR A 187 7.63 9.23 12.63
CA THR A 187 9.06 9.12 12.94
C THR A 187 9.42 7.68 13.26
N GLN A 188 10.56 7.20 12.74
CA GLN A 188 11.06 5.87 13.06
C GLN A 188 11.40 5.79 14.55
N LYS A 189 10.85 4.80 15.25
CA LYS A 189 11.10 4.53 16.67
C LYS A 189 11.98 3.32 16.89
N GLN A 190 11.85 2.30 16.03
CA GLN A 190 12.52 1.03 16.24
C GLN A 190 12.79 0.33 14.91
N LYS A 191 13.93 -0.37 14.84
CA LYS A 191 14.20 -1.43 13.86
C LYS A 191 14.09 -2.78 14.58
N ILE A 192 13.32 -3.69 14.00
CA ILE A 192 13.12 -5.06 14.48
C ILE A 192 13.76 -5.99 13.45
N MET A 193 14.64 -6.84 13.93
CA MET A 193 15.26 -7.91 13.14
C MET A 193 15.01 -9.23 13.85
N ALA A 194 14.86 -10.32 13.12
CA ALA A 194 14.73 -11.64 13.74
C ALA A 194 15.98 -11.94 14.60
N SER A 195 15.75 -12.50 15.79
CA SER A 195 16.83 -12.85 16.73
C SER A 195 17.69 -14.01 16.23
N ASP A 196 17.12 -14.85 15.36
CA ASP A 196 17.72 -16.01 14.73
C ASP A 196 17.92 -15.82 13.22
N ALA A 197 17.92 -14.57 12.75
CA ALA A 197 17.98 -14.24 11.33
C ALA A 197 19.14 -14.96 10.62
N ARG A 198 18.80 -15.71 9.58
CA ARG A 198 19.73 -16.38 8.66
C ARG A 198 19.62 -15.76 7.28
N THR A 199 20.62 -16.09 6.46
CA THR A 199 20.62 -15.76 5.04
C THR A 199 19.34 -16.26 4.36
N LEU A 200 18.65 -15.38 3.63
CA LEU A 200 17.40 -15.61 2.89
C LEU A 200 16.14 -15.86 3.74
N ASP A 201 16.15 -15.55 5.04
CA ASP A 201 14.96 -15.68 5.88
C ASP A 201 13.83 -14.71 5.46
N ARG A 202 14.18 -13.58 4.83
CA ARG A 202 13.24 -12.58 4.30
C ARG A 202 12.19 -12.18 5.32
N PHE A 203 12.62 -11.94 6.56
CA PHE A 203 11.74 -11.49 7.62
C PHE A 203 10.97 -10.24 7.18
N SER A 204 9.66 -10.18 7.50
CA SER A 204 8.75 -9.10 7.09
C SER A 204 8.44 -9.00 5.59
N THR A 205 8.53 -10.11 4.84
CA THR A 205 8.01 -10.20 3.47
C THR A 205 6.52 -9.83 3.38
N TYR A 206 5.72 -10.16 4.40
CA TYR A 206 4.30 -9.84 4.49
C TYR A 206 4.01 -8.95 5.70
N ALA A 207 3.07 -8.02 5.53
CA ALA A 207 2.65 -7.10 6.57
C ALA A 207 1.90 -7.84 7.69
N VAL A 208 2.26 -7.60 8.95
CA VAL A 208 1.53 -8.09 10.11
C VAL A 208 0.45 -7.08 10.47
N LYS A 209 -0.83 -7.44 10.26
CA LYS A 209 -1.96 -6.60 10.68
C LYS A 209 -1.93 -6.43 12.20
N THR A 210 -1.77 -5.21 12.67
CA THR A 210 -1.87 -4.87 14.09
C THR A 210 -3.36 -4.71 14.45
N THR A 211 -4.00 -5.79 14.91
CA THR A 211 -5.32 -5.68 15.53
C THR A 211 -5.18 -5.29 16.99
N ARG A 212 -5.68 -4.12 17.37
CA ARG A 212 -6.18 -3.91 18.74
C ARG A 212 -7.70 -3.88 18.71
N SER A 213 -8.27 -4.82 19.45
CA SER A 213 -9.69 -4.93 19.84
C SER A 213 -10.21 -3.65 20.45
#